data_AF-A0A1M7G1E6-F1
#
_entry.id   AF-A0A1M7G1E6-F1
#
_cell.length_a   1.000
_cell.length_b   1.000
_cell.length_c   1.000
_cell.angle_alpha   90.00
_cell.angle_beta   90.00
_cell.angle_gamma   90.00
#
_symmetry.space_group_name_H-M   'P 1'
#
loop_
_entity.id
_entity.type
_entity.pdbx_description
1 polymer ?
#
loop_
_entity_poly.entity_id
_entity_poly.type
_entity_poly.pdbx_seq_one_letter_code
_entity_poly.pdbx_strand_id
1 'polypeptide(L)'
;MKKKIMSMMMSSFIFASMAASTVNAAVPAEPMDIPEEVTEKWKAEFSYNDIFKMTKEGNISDVFKEKKIEASKIWTSESVADSLEKGRFPVLILKPDNIFSSYDVFNDDGQFTVYEADLGKISGYYGVPETLFTVKGKTLESNDGIYERYYECIITPISRCYNKYTDRVAAVLNYMQQSPDFDRFCEEDMSVDFLDGLPVSQGNINLLYNLPNEKYVRGDVNNDGDFDIADLLTAQKWMINSVDVLLGNWEVGDFNDDESFDVFDLILMRKALIEKSE
;
A
#
# COMPACT_ATOMS: atom_id res chain seq x y z
N MET A 1 72.06 0.17 12.40
CA MET A 1 72.69 1.01 11.34
C MET A 1 72.30 0.41 9.99
N LYS A 2 71.51 1.14 9.18
CA LYS A 2 71.92 1.86 7.94
C LYS A 2 72.57 0.92 6.92
N LYS A 3 72.27 0.87 5.61
CA LYS A 3 71.37 1.54 4.65
C LYS A 3 71.52 0.66 3.37
N LYS A 4 70.45 0.29 2.65
CA LYS A 4 69.81 1.02 1.54
C LYS A 4 70.71 1.25 0.31
N ILE A 5 70.25 0.78 -0.85
CA ILE A 5 70.14 1.40 -2.21
C ILE A 5 69.85 0.22 -3.17
N MET A 6 68.69 0.01 -3.81
CA MET A 6 67.71 0.81 -4.57
C MET A 6 68.04 0.97 -6.07
N SER A 7 67.00 0.73 -6.89
CA SER A 7 66.82 1.04 -8.33
C SER A 7 67.22 -0.10 -9.29
N MET A 8 66.44 -0.48 -10.32
CA MET A 8 65.54 0.32 -11.17
C MET A 8 64.48 -0.53 -11.90
N MET A 9 63.44 0.18 -12.35
CA MET A 9 62.19 -0.22 -13.03
C MET A 9 62.32 -1.04 -14.34
N MET A 10 61.29 -1.86 -14.61
CA MET A 10 60.57 -2.01 -15.89
C MET A 10 59.24 -2.73 -15.58
N SER A 11 58.07 -2.09 -15.52
CA SER A 11 57.17 -1.71 -16.62
C SER A 11 57.09 -2.73 -17.76
N SER A 12 56.05 -3.57 -17.78
CA SER A 12 55.33 -3.96 -19.00
C SER A 12 54.00 -4.64 -18.65
N PHE A 13 52.95 -3.94 -19.08
CA PHE A 13 51.55 -4.31 -19.29
C PHE A 13 51.24 -5.82 -19.36
N ILE A 14 50.38 -6.28 -18.44
CA ILE A 14 49.57 -7.48 -18.65
C ILE A 14 48.15 -7.01 -18.97
N PHE A 15 47.73 -7.27 -20.21
CA PHE A 15 46.36 -7.16 -20.69
C PHE A 15 45.53 -8.25 -19.98
N ALA A 16 44.80 -7.88 -18.94
CA ALA A 16 43.70 -8.69 -18.42
C ALA A 16 42.40 -8.16 -19.04
N SER A 17 41.89 -8.88 -20.02
CA SER A 17 40.54 -8.72 -20.55
C SER A 17 39.54 -9.06 -19.43
N MET A 18 39.09 -8.05 -18.70
CA MET A 18 37.87 -8.12 -17.92
C MET A 18 36.71 -7.83 -18.88
N ALA A 19 35.92 -8.86 -19.19
CA ALA A 19 34.57 -8.66 -19.69
C ALA A 19 33.77 -8.03 -18.55
N ALA A 20 33.66 -6.70 -18.60
CA ALA A 20 32.66 -5.96 -17.86
C ALA A 20 31.30 -6.31 -18.49
N SER A 21 30.66 -7.37 -18.00
CA SER A 21 29.21 -7.50 -18.14
C SER A 21 28.60 -6.44 -17.23
N THR A 22 28.24 -5.33 -17.84
CA THR A 22 27.49 -4.22 -17.28
C THR A 22 26.35 -4.75 -16.42
N VAL A 23 26.49 -4.60 -15.11
CA VAL A 23 25.33 -4.52 -14.22
C VAL A 23 24.56 -3.32 -14.72
N ASN A 24 23.41 -3.54 -15.36
CA ASN A 24 22.47 -2.45 -15.59
C ASN A 24 22.13 -1.92 -14.20
N ALA A 25 22.75 -0.81 -13.81
CA ALA A 25 22.18 0.04 -12.80
C ALA A 25 20.78 0.39 -13.32
N ALA A 26 19.75 -0.10 -12.65
CA ALA A 26 18.39 0.33 -12.92
C ALA A 26 18.42 1.86 -12.83
N VAL A 27 18.25 2.51 -13.99
CA VAL A 27 17.93 3.93 -14.02
C VAL A 27 16.68 4.05 -13.15
N PRO A 28 16.67 4.84 -12.06
CA PRO A 28 15.43 5.09 -11.35
C PRO A 28 14.47 5.62 -12.39
N ALA A 29 13.34 4.94 -12.58
CA ALA A 29 12.32 5.42 -13.49
C ALA A 29 12.04 6.87 -13.12
N GLU A 30 12.38 7.80 -14.03
CA GLU A 30 11.98 9.19 -13.83
C GLU A 30 10.46 9.18 -13.65
N PRO A 31 9.90 9.89 -12.64
CA PRO A 31 8.47 9.97 -12.49
C PRO A 31 7.91 10.47 -13.83
N MET A 32 7.16 9.61 -14.52
CA MET A 32 6.53 9.97 -15.77
C MET A 32 5.60 11.14 -15.46
N ASP A 33 5.83 12.30 -16.06
CA ASP A 33 4.97 13.47 -15.94
C ASP A 33 3.55 13.06 -16.36
N ILE A 34 2.68 12.82 -15.38
CA ILE A 34 1.27 12.62 -15.60
C ILE A 34 0.76 13.98 -16.13
N PRO A 35 0.19 14.05 -17.35
CA PRO A 35 -0.28 15.32 -17.89
C PRO A 35 -1.26 15.98 -16.91
N GLU A 36 -1.11 17.27 -16.65
CA GLU A 36 -1.97 18.03 -15.70
C GLU A 36 -3.47 17.82 -15.98
N GLU A 37 -3.85 17.65 -17.25
CA GLU A 37 -5.22 17.33 -17.71
C GLU A 37 -5.78 16.01 -17.15
N VAL A 38 -4.94 15.01 -16.87
CA VAL A 38 -5.36 13.72 -16.29
C VAL A 38 -5.62 13.88 -14.78
N THR A 39 -4.79 14.67 -14.09
CA THR A 39 -4.96 15.02 -12.67
C THR A 39 -6.11 16.00 -12.40
N GLU A 40 -6.65 16.67 -13.42
CA GLU A 40 -7.83 17.54 -13.30
C GLU A 40 -9.18 16.79 -13.36
N LYS A 41 -9.21 15.51 -13.81
CA LYS A 41 -10.47 14.80 -14.08
C LYS A 41 -11.22 14.35 -12.81
N TRP A 42 -10.52 14.18 -11.69
CA TRP A 42 -11.13 13.86 -10.40
C TRP A 42 -10.36 14.51 -9.25
N LYS A 43 -10.97 15.54 -8.65
CA LYS A 43 -10.60 16.03 -7.31
C LYS A 43 -11.66 15.53 -6.35
N ALA A 44 -11.33 14.52 -5.57
CA ALA A 44 -12.22 14.04 -4.52
C ALA A 44 -12.58 15.19 -3.56
N GLU A 45 -13.86 15.27 -3.17
CA GLU A 45 -14.36 16.24 -2.17
C GLU A 45 -13.59 16.10 -0.83
N PHE A 46 -13.18 14.88 -0.53
CA PHE A 46 -12.43 14.51 0.67
C PHE A 46 -11.13 13.83 0.26
N SER A 47 -10.04 14.10 0.99
CA SER A 47 -8.83 13.28 0.85
C SER A 47 -9.06 11.89 1.43
N TYR A 48 -8.18 10.93 1.09
CA TYR A 48 -8.18 9.62 1.74
C TYR A 48 -8.11 9.75 3.28
N ASN A 49 -7.25 10.64 3.80
CA ASN A 49 -7.08 10.83 5.24
C ASN A 49 -8.35 11.37 5.92
N ASP A 50 -9.10 12.25 5.23
CA ASP A 50 -10.39 12.73 5.73
C ASP A 50 -11.39 11.57 5.88
N ILE A 51 -11.50 10.72 4.84
CA ILE A 51 -12.38 9.55 4.86
C ILE A 51 -11.92 8.51 5.88
N PHE A 52 -10.61 8.31 6.04
CA PHE A 52 -10.05 7.40 7.05
C PHE A 52 -10.47 7.82 8.45
N LYS A 53 -10.29 9.10 8.79
CA LYS A 53 -10.70 9.65 10.08
C LYS A 53 -12.21 9.52 10.29
N MET A 54 -13.02 9.89 9.30
CA MET A 54 -14.49 9.79 9.39
C MET A 54 -14.99 8.35 9.52
N THR A 55 -14.35 7.41 8.83
CA THR A 55 -14.66 5.98 8.92
C THR A 55 -14.34 5.47 10.32
N LYS A 56 -13.18 5.84 10.87
CA LYS A 56 -12.74 5.44 12.21
C LYS A 56 -13.62 6.02 13.32
N GLU A 57 -14.00 7.30 13.20
CA GLU A 57 -14.89 7.97 14.14
C GLU A 57 -16.36 7.51 14.02
N GLY A 58 -16.68 6.70 13.01
CA GLY A 58 -18.02 6.16 12.78
C GLY A 58 -19.04 7.17 12.26
N ASN A 59 -18.60 8.34 11.80
CA ASN A 59 -19.47 9.43 11.33
C ASN A 59 -19.60 9.48 9.79
N ILE A 60 -18.89 8.63 9.05
CA ILE A 60 -18.89 8.60 7.58
C ILE A 60 -20.29 8.53 6.95
N SER A 61 -21.20 7.76 7.53
CA SER A 61 -22.59 7.65 7.07
C SER A 61 -23.32 9.00 7.12
N ASP A 62 -23.09 9.79 8.16
CA ASP A 62 -23.77 11.06 8.34
C ASP A 62 -23.17 12.14 7.43
N VAL A 63 -21.84 12.13 7.26
CA VAL A 63 -21.15 12.99 6.29
C VAL A 63 -21.65 12.73 4.86
N PHE A 64 -21.78 11.46 4.46
CA PHE A 64 -22.27 11.11 3.13
C PHE A 64 -23.71 11.57 2.91
N LYS A 65 -24.58 11.43 3.92
CA LYS A 65 -25.95 11.97 3.84
C LYS A 65 -25.97 13.49 3.72
N GLU A 66 -25.18 14.20 4.51
CA GLU A 66 -25.10 15.67 4.50
C GLU A 66 -24.62 16.18 3.14
N LYS A 67 -23.60 15.54 2.59
CA LYS A 67 -22.99 15.88 1.30
C LYS A 67 -23.74 15.32 0.09
N LYS A 68 -24.81 14.54 0.32
CA LYS A 68 -25.59 13.84 -0.72
C LYS A 68 -24.72 12.95 -1.61
N ILE A 69 -23.75 12.29 -1.00
CA ILE A 69 -22.94 11.26 -1.65
C ILE A 69 -23.74 9.97 -1.63
N GLU A 70 -24.07 9.45 -2.81
CA GLU A 70 -24.72 8.15 -2.94
C GLU A 70 -23.68 7.05 -2.74
N ALA A 71 -23.77 6.34 -1.62
CA ALA A 71 -22.92 5.19 -1.34
C ALA A 71 -23.69 3.88 -1.57
N SER A 72 -23.05 2.96 -2.31
CA SER A 72 -23.59 1.61 -2.51
C SER A 72 -23.64 0.84 -1.19
N LYS A 73 -22.58 0.99 -0.38
CA LYS A 73 -22.43 0.37 0.94
C LYS A 73 -21.51 1.24 1.79
N ILE A 74 -21.84 1.40 3.07
CA ILE A 74 -20.92 1.99 4.04
C ILE A 74 -20.08 0.87 4.65
N TRP A 75 -18.77 0.97 4.49
CA TRP A 75 -17.82 0.02 5.07
C TRP A 75 -17.35 0.50 6.44
N THR A 76 -17.19 -0.46 7.35
CA THR A 76 -16.66 -0.27 8.70
C THR A 76 -15.62 -1.35 8.95
N SER A 77 -14.71 -1.11 9.89
CA SER A 77 -13.69 -2.08 10.26
C SER A 77 -14.28 -3.42 10.70
N GLU A 78 -15.42 -3.38 11.41
CA GLU A 78 -16.17 -4.57 11.82
C GLU A 78 -16.74 -5.35 10.62
N SER A 79 -17.33 -4.67 9.65
CA SER A 79 -17.89 -5.34 8.45
C SER A 79 -16.81 -5.90 7.52
N VAL A 80 -15.65 -5.25 7.47
CA VAL A 80 -14.46 -5.80 6.80
C VAL A 80 -13.98 -7.04 7.55
N ALA A 81 -13.81 -6.95 8.87
CA ALA A 81 -13.35 -8.08 9.69
C ALA A 81 -14.26 -9.31 9.53
N ASP A 82 -15.59 -9.12 9.57
CA ASP A 82 -16.57 -10.19 9.34
C ASP A 82 -16.43 -10.84 7.95
N SER A 83 -16.11 -10.06 6.92
CA SER A 83 -15.85 -10.58 5.56
C SER A 83 -14.57 -11.44 5.54
N LEU A 84 -13.48 -10.93 6.11
CA LEU A 84 -12.19 -11.62 6.17
C LEU A 84 -12.26 -12.93 6.95
N GLU A 85 -12.96 -12.93 8.09
CA GLU A 85 -13.20 -14.12 8.92
C GLU A 85 -13.98 -15.21 8.18
N LYS A 86 -14.82 -14.82 7.22
CA LYS A 86 -15.56 -15.73 6.33
C LYS A 86 -14.74 -16.21 5.13
N GLY A 87 -13.46 -15.82 5.02
CA GLY A 87 -12.62 -16.15 3.88
C GLY A 87 -12.96 -15.32 2.63
N ARG A 88 -13.59 -14.15 2.80
CA ARG A 88 -14.00 -13.27 1.71
C ARG A 88 -13.24 -11.95 1.76
N PHE A 89 -12.76 -11.50 0.61
CA PHE A 89 -12.12 -10.20 0.49
C PHE A 89 -13.02 -9.22 -0.29
N PRO A 90 -13.29 -8.00 0.23
CA PRO A 90 -14.01 -6.98 -0.52
C PRO A 90 -13.24 -6.52 -1.77
N VAL A 91 -13.92 -6.52 -2.91
CA VAL A 91 -13.32 -6.16 -4.20
C VAL A 91 -14.10 -5.00 -4.82
N LEU A 92 -13.35 -4.11 -5.47
CA LEU A 92 -13.86 -2.91 -6.12
C LEU A 92 -13.94 -3.16 -7.63
N ILE A 93 -15.10 -2.87 -8.23
CA ILE A 93 -15.25 -2.87 -9.68
C ILE A 93 -15.30 -1.43 -10.17
N LEU A 94 -14.40 -1.12 -11.11
CA LEU A 94 -14.29 0.17 -11.77
C LEU A 94 -14.63 0.05 -13.26
N LYS A 95 -15.22 1.09 -13.84
CA LYS A 95 -15.51 1.24 -15.27
C LYS A 95 -14.96 2.60 -15.77
N PRO A 96 -13.63 2.73 -15.90
CA PRO A 96 -13.00 3.96 -16.35
C PRO A 96 -13.25 4.22 -17.83
N ASP A 97 -13.58 5.46 -18.18
CA ASP A 97 -13.82 5.88 -19.58
C ASP A 97 -12.58 5.76 -20.47
N ASN A 98 -11.39 5.99 -19.89
CA ASN A 98 -10.10 5.91 -20.58
C ASN A 98 -9.31 4.75 -19.98
N ILE A 99 -9.02 3.76 -20.83
CA ILE A 99 -8.15 2.64 -20.49
C ILE A 99 -6.75 3.19 -20.19
N PHE A 100 -6.16 2.78 -19.07
CA PHE A 100 -4.71 2.85 -18.88
C PHE A 100 -4.08 2.02 -19.99
N SER A 101 -3.63 2.65 -21.07
CA SER A 101 -3.21 1.95 -22.29
C SER A 101 -2.11 0.93 -22.00
N SER A 102 -2.36 -0.35 -22.28
CA SER A 102 -1.33 -1.38 -22.48
C SER A 102 -0.96 -1.44 -23.97
N TYR A 103 0.29 -1.81 -24.26
CA TYR A 103 0.72 -2.14 -25.62
C TYR A 103 0.59 -3.64 -25.85
N ASP A 104 -0.01 -4.03 -26.97
CA ASP A 104 -0.11 -5.42 -27.38
C ASP A 104 1.25 -5.94 -27.86
N VAL A 105 1.71 -7.07 -27.31
CA VAL A 105 2.81 -7.83 -27.92
C VAL A 105 2.20 -8.94 -28.78
N PHE A 106 2.35 -8.82 -30.10
CA PHE A 106 2.02 -9.87 -31.03
C PHE A 106 3.07 -10.98 -30.93
N ASN A 107 2.65 -12.17 -30.50
CA ASN A 107 3.52 -13.34 -30.58
C ASN A 107 3.45 -13.95 -31.99
N ASP A 108 4.53 -14.60 -32.40
CA ASP A 108 4.66 -15.23 -33.72
C ASP A 108 3.69 -16.42 -33.94
N ASP A 109 3.03 -16.91 -32.88
CA ASP A 109 2.05 -18.00 -32.91
C ASP A 109 0.61 -17.50 -33.13
N GLY A 110 0.40 -16.20 -33.33
CA GLY A 110 -0.92 -15.60 -33.52
C GLY A 110 -1.74 -15.48 -32.22
N GLN A 111 -1.12 -15.74 -31.06
CA GLN A 111 -1.72 -15.46 -29.77
C GLN A 111 -1.32 -14.06 -29.28
N PHE A 112 -2.25 -13.42 -28.55
CA PHE A 112 -1.97 -12.17 -27.85
C PHE A 112 -1.54 -12.50 -26.42
N THR A 113 -0.39 -11.98 -25.99
CA THR A 113 -0.08 -11.91 -24.56
C THR A 113 -0.28 -10.47 -24.12
N VAL A 114 -1.32 -10.24 -23.32
CA VAL A 114 -1.53 -8.97 -22.64
C VAL A 114 -0.57 -8.95 -21.44
N TYR A 115 0.46 -8.11 -21.52
CA TYR A 115 1.27 -7.79 -20.36
C TYR A 115 0.60 -6.59 -19.68
N GLU A 116 0.14 -6.81 -18.44
CA GLU A 116 -0.53 -5.80 -17.59
C GLU A 116 0.33 -4.54 -17.46
N ALA A 117 -0.09 -3.46 -18.11
CA ALA A 117 0.54 -2.17 -17.94
C ALA A 117 0.00 -1.51 -16.66
N ASP A 118 0.87 -1.33 -15.68
CA ASP A 118 0.78 -0.33 -14.61
C ASP A 118 -0.46 -0.36 -13.68
N LEU A 119 -0.96 -1.53 -13.31
CA LEU A 119 -1.95 -1.68 -12.22
C LEU A 119 -1.48 -1.06 -10.88
N GLY A 120 -0.17 -0.91 -10.69
CA GLY A 120 0.43 -0.22 -9.55
C GLY A 120 0.21 1.29 -9.49
N LYS A 121 -0.43 1.92 -10.51
CA LYS A 121 -0.67 3.38 -10.58
C LYS A 121 -2.13 3.78 -10.43
N ILE A 122 -3.05 2.82 -10.24
CA ILE A 122 -4.45 3.10 -9.84
C ILE A 122 -4.44 3.90 -8.54
N SER A 123 -3.53 3.59 -7.62
CA SER A 123 -3.38 4.32 -6.36
C SER A 123 -3.09 5.80 -6.60
N GLY A 124 -2.08 6.14 -7.41
CA GLY A 124 -1.77 7.53 -7.77
C GLY A 124 -2.89 8.23 -8.53
N TYR A 125 -3.55 7.56 -9.47
CA TYR A 125 -4.64 8.14 -10.27
C TYR A 125 -5.84 8.54 -9.40
N TYR A 126 -6.21 7.67 -8.45
CA TYR A 126 -7.31 7.93 -7.52
C TYR A 126 -6.81 8.44 -6.16
N GLY A 127 -5.62 9.04 -6.05
CA GLY A 127 -5.18 9.68 -4.79
C GLY A 127 -5.11 8.77 -3.56
N VAL A 128 -5.08 7.44 -3.75
CA VAL A 128 -4.85 6.46 -2.69
C VAL A 128 -3.34 6.47 -2.36
N PRO A 129 -2.93 6.61 -1.09
CA PRO A 129 -1.52 6.68 -0.74
C PRO A 129 -0.75 5.38 -1.07
N GLU A 130 0.17 5.44 -2.04
CA GLU A 130 0.96 4.27 -2.47
C GLU A 130 1.89 3.73 -1.37
N THR A 131 2.23 4.57 -0.40
CA THR A 131 3.01 4.19 0.78
C THR A 131 2.22 3.34 1.77
N LEU A 132 0.89 3.35 1.71
CA LEU A 132 0.00 2.65 2.64
C LEU A 132 -0.70 1.45 2.02
N PHE A 133 -0.69 1.30 0.69
CA PHE A 133 -1.47 0.30 -0.01
C PHE A 133 -0.72 -0.37 -1.16
N THR A 134 -1.04 -1.64 -1.40
CA THR A 134 -0.76 -2.36 -2.63
C THR A 134 -2.06 -2.62 -3.40
N VAL A 135 -2.03 -2.43 -4.72
CA VAL A 135 -3.18 -2.66 -5.60
C VAL A 135 -2.89 -3.82 -6.55
N LYS A 136 -3.85 -4.72 -6.69
CA LYS A 136 -3.89 -5.76 -7.72
C LYS A 136 -5.18 -5.58 -8.51
N GLY A 137 -5.16 -5.85 -9.81
CA GLY A 137 -6.37 -5.79 -10.62
C GLY A 137 -6.32 -6.73 -11.80
N LYS A 138 -7.48 -6.99 -12.40
CA LYS A 138 -7.62 -7.72 -13.66
C LYS A 138 -8.75 -7.11 -14.48
N THR A 139 -8.64 -7.20 -15.80
CA THR A 139 -9.68 -6.73 -16.70
C THR A 139 -10.74 -7.82 -16.87
N LEU A 140 -12.00 -7.45 -16.73
CA LEU A 140 -13.14 -8.30 -17.06
C LEU A 140 -13.67 -7.90 -18.44
N GLU A 141 -13.82 -8.90 -19.32
CA GLU A 141 -14.48 -8.74 -20.61
C GLU A 141 -15.93 -9.22 -20.50
N SER A 142 -16.88 -8.42 -20.98
CA SER A 142 -18.30 -8.83 -21.00
C SER A 142 -18.56 -9.79 -22.17
N ASN A 143 -19.31 -10.87 -21.89
CA ASN A 143 -19.56 -11.98 -22.83
C ASN A 143 -20.54 -11.63 -23.98
N ASP A 144 -21.13 -10.45 -23.96
CA ASP A 144 -22.24 -10.00 -24.80
C ASP A 144 -21.80 -9.26 -26.08
N GLY A 145 -20.50 -9.27 -26.41
CA GLY A 145 -19.98 -8.76 -27.70
C GLY A 145 -19.99 -7.24 -27.81
N ILE A 146 -20.44 -6.53 -26.77
CA ILE A 146 -20.20 -5.12 -26.52
C ILE A 146 -18.95 -5.10 -25.63
N TYR A 147 -17.84 -4.53 -26.08
CA TYR A 147 -16.59 -4.48 -25.33
C TYR A 147 -16.69 -3.52 -24.14
N GLU A 148 -17.52 -3.81 -23.16
CA GLU A 148 -17.48 -3.10 -21.88
C GLU A 148 -16.35 -3.70 -21.03
N ARG A 149 -15.30 -2.91 -20.83
CA ARG A 149 -14.16 -3.29 -20.00
C ARG A 149 -14.40 -2.81 -18.58
N TYR A 150 -14.55 -3.77 -17.67
CA TYR A 150 -14.54 -3.50 -16.24
C TYR A 150 -13.16 -3.84 -15.68
N TYR A 151 -12.78 -3.16 -14.61
CA TYR A 151 -11.55 -3.43 -13.87
C TYR A 151 -11.94 -3.89 -12.49
N GLU A 152 -11.59 -5.13 -12.20
CA GLU A 152 -11.74 -5.69 -10.87
C GLU A 152 -10.44 -5.46 -10.11
N CYS A 153 -10.51 -4.80 -8.96
CA CYS A 153 -9.32 -4.45 -8.19
C CYS A 153 -9.45 -4.75 -6.70
N ILE A 154 -8.35 -5.27 -6.16
CA ILE A 154 -8.12 -5.53 -4.76
C ILE A 154 -7.11 -4.50 -4.27
N ILE A 155 -7.51 -3.76 -3.23
CA ILE A 155 -6.66 -2.78 -2.56
C ILE A 155 -6.37 -3.31 -1.17
N THR A 156 -5.09 -3.59 -0.90
CA THR A 156 -4.63 -4.25 0.33
C THR A 156 -3.70 -3.31 1.09
N PRO A 157 -3.98 -3.01 2.36
CA PRO A 157 -3.09 -2.18 3.17
C PRO A 157 -1.73 -2.83 3.38
N ILE A 158 -0.70 -1.99 3.44
CA ILE A 158 0.61 -2.34 3.97
C ILE A 158 0.55 -2.03 5.47
N SER A 159 0.05 -2.97 6.27
CA SER A 159 -0.06 -2.80 7.71
C SER A 159 0.38 -4.06 8.44
N ARG A 160 0.98 -3.88 9.62
CA ARG A 160 1.25 -4.98 10.55
C ARG A 160 0.12 -5.12 11.57
N CYS A 161 -0.72 -4.11 11.76
CA CYS A 161 -1.77 -4.13 12.77
C CYS A 161 -3.10 -4.58 12.16
N TYR A 162 -3.68 -5.70 12.60
CA TYR A 162 -4.97 -6.18 12.08
C TYR A 162 -6.09 -5.13 12.15
N ASN A 163 -6.19 -4.40 13.26
CA ASN A 163 -7.22 -3.34 13.40
C ASN A 163 -6.98 -2.21 12.39
N LYS A 164 -5.74 -1.72 12.25
CA LYS A 164 -5.39 -0.66 11.30
C LYS A 164 -5.57 -1.14 9.86
N TYR A 165 -5.27 -2.40 9.59
CA TYR A 165 -5.55 -3.06 8.32
C TYR A 165 -7.06 -2.98 7.99
N THR A 166 -7.94 -3.40 8.90
CA THR A 166 -9.39 -3.34 8.67
C THR A 166 -9.92 -1.91 8.55
N ASP A 167 -9.38 -0.97 9.34
CA ASP A 167 -9.71 0.46 9.25
C ASP A 167 -9.35 1.01 7.86
N ARG A 168 -8.15 0.71 7.36
CA ARG A 168 -7.67 1.16 6.04
C ARG A 168 -8.44 0.54 4.88
N VAL A 169 -8.80 -0.75 4.95
CA VAL A 169 -9.67 -1.38 3.94
C VAL A 169 -11.04 -0.69 3.93
N ALA A 170 -11.66 -0.48 5.08
CA ALA A 170 -12.96 0.19 5.14
C ALA A 170 -12.89 1.62 4.57
N ALA A 171 -11.85 2.38 4.97
CA ALA A 171 -11.63 3.74 4.50
C ALA A 171 -11.39 3.81 2.99
N VAL A 172 -10.54 2.94 2.43
CA VAL A 172 -10.26 2.98 0.99
C VAL A 172 -11.47 2.58 0.16
N LEU A 173 -12.30 1.65 0.62
CA LEU A 173 -13.56 1.31 -0.05
C LEU A 173 -14.56 2.48 0.01
N ASN A 174 -14.67 3.15 1.17
CA ASN A 174 -15.50 4.34 1.32
C ASN A 174 -15.00 5.52 0.47
N TYR A 175 -13.70 5.64 0.31
CA TYR A 175 -13.07 6.67 -0.51
C TYR A 175 -13.29 6.39 -1.99
N MET A 176 -12.96 5.19 -2.44
CA MET A 176 -12.99 4.80 -3.86
C MET A 176 -14.39 4.76 -4.46
N GLN A 177 -15.44 4.49 -3.67
CA GLN A 177 -16.81 4.54 -4.19
C GLN A 177 -17.28 5.95 -4.59
N GLN A 178 -16.54 6.99 -4.20
CA GLN A 178 -16.78 8.37 -4.64
C GLN A 178 -16.16 8.67 -6.01
N SER A 179 -15.41 7.72 -6.57
CA SER A 179 -14.86 7.83 -7.92
C SER A 179 -16.00 7.82 -8.95
N PRO A 180 -15.94 8.65 -10.00
CA PRO A 180 -16.87 8.56 -11.13
C PRO A 180 -16.76 7.23 -11.88
N ASP A 181 -15.63 6.55 -11.75
CA ASP A 181 -15.39 5.25 -12.37
C ASP A 181 -15.88 4.10 -11.50
N PHE A 182 -16.40 4.35 -10.28
CA PHE A 182 -16.95 3.30 -9.44
C PHE A 182 -18.23 2.72 -10.04
N ASP A 183 -18.27 1.40 -10.17
CA ASP A 183 -19.47 0.68 -10.62
C ASP A 183 -20.16 -0.05 -9.45
N ARG A 184 -19.44 -0.95 -8.77
CA ARG A 184 -19.99 -1.75 -7.67
C ARG A 184 -18.92 -2.40 -6.80
N PHE A 185 -19.35 -2.99 -5.69
CA PHE A 185 -18.54 -3.92 -4.89
C PHE A 185 -18.88 -5.37 -5.22
N CYS A 186 -17.90 -6.26 -5.10
CA CYS A 186 -18.06 -7.71 -5.05
C CYS A 186 -17.22 -8.29 -3.91
N GLU A 187 -17.30 -9.61 -3.70
CA GLU A 187 -16.49 -10.34 -2.72
C GLU A 187 -15.75 -11.46 -3.45
N GLU A 188 -14.44 -11.56 -3.23
CA GLU A 188 -13.62 -12.64 -3.75
C GLU A 188 -13.38 -13.73 -2.71
N ASP A 189 -13.35 -14.99 -3.18
CA ASP A 189 -13.01 -16.13 -2.34
C ASP A 189 -11.49 -16.17 -2.12
N MET A 190 -11.03 -15.95 -0.89
CA MET A 190 -9.60 -15.92 -0.61
C MET A 190 -8.92 -17.28 -0.79
N SER A 191 -9.68 -18.37 -0.90
CA SER A 191 -9.13 -19.71 -1.15
C SER A 191 -8.75 -19.96 -2.61
N VAL A 192 -9.02 -19.01 -3.51
CA VAL A 192 -8.56 -19.01 -4.90
C VAL A 192 -7.70 -17.77 -5.17
N ASP A 193 -6.72 -17.92 -6.06
CA ASP A 193 -5.85 -16.82 -6.44
C ASP A 193 -6.66 -15.83 -7.27
N PHE A 194 -6.51 -14.55 -6.93
CA PHE A 194 -7.29 -13.50 -7.53
C PHE A 194 -7.05 -13.35 -9.04
N LEU A 195 -5.84 -13.62 -9.53
CA LEU A 195 -5.46 -13.39 -10.93
C LEU A 195 -5.77 -14.60 -11.79
N ASP A 196 -5.41 -15.81 -11.34
CA ASP A 196 -5.50 -17.03 -12.16
C ASP A 196 -6.59 -18.02 -11.73
N GLY A 197 -7.25 -17.78 -10.59
CA GLY A 197 -8.35 -18.61 -10.07
C GLY A 197 -7.91 -19.98 -9.55
N LEU A 198 -6.61 -20.20 -9.33
CA LEU A 198 -6.10 -21.47 -8.80
C LEU A 198 -6.28 -21.57 -7.29
N PRO A 199 -6.50 -22.79 -6.72
CA PRO A 199 -6.60 -22.96 -5.28
C PRO A 199 -5.33 -22.52 -4.54
N VAL A 200 -5.50 -21.81 -3.42
CA VAL A 200 -4.42 -21.23 -2.62
C VAL A 200 -4.36 -21.85 -1.23
N SER A 201 -3.15 -22.18 -0.76
CA SER A 201 -2.94 -22.64 0.61
C SER A 201 -3.07 -21.50 1.63
N GLN A 202 -3.52 -21.78 2.86
CA GLN A 202 -3.74 -20.74 3.88
C GLN A 202 -2.54 -19.80 4.10
N GLY A 203 -1.31 -20.31 4.08
CA GLY A 203 -0.11 -19.46 4.24
C GLY A 203 0.11 -18.49 3.08
N ASN A 204 -0.31 -18.88 1.87
CA ASN A 204 -0.23 -18.02 0.69
C ASN A 204 -1.36 -16.97 0.67
N ILE A 205 -2.51 -17.25 1.29
CA ILE A 205 -3.59 -16.27 1.43
C ILE A 205 -3.08 -15.02 2.15
N ASN A 206 -2.39 -15.19 3.28
CA ASN A 206 -1.88 -14.03 4.04
C ASN A 206 -0.90 -13.19 3.22
N LEU A 207 -0.08 -13.83 2.36
CA LEU A 207 0.83 -13.14 1.45
C LEU A 207 0.10 -12.43 0.31
N LEU A 208 -0.96 -13.04 -0.24
CA LEU A 208 -1.71 -12.46 -1.35
C LEU A 208 -2.48 -11.21 -0.93
N TYR A 209 -3.01 -11.20 0.29
CA TYR A 209 -3.88 -10.14 0.82
C TYR A 209 -3.18 -9.26 1.87
N ASN A 210 -1.89 -9.43 2.14
CA ASN A 210 -1.16 -8.75 3.21
C ASN A 210 -1.84 -8.86 4.60
N LEU A 211 -2.47 -10.00 4.90
CA LEU A 211 -3.16 -10.17 6.18
C LEU A 211 -2.14 -10.18 7.33
N PRO A 212 -2.29 -9.30 8.34
CA PRO A 212 -1.35 -9.28 9.44
C PRO A 212 -1.50 -10.51 10.34
N ASN A 213 -0.36 -11.05 10.78
CA ASN A 213 -0.33 -12.29 11.55
C ASN A 213 -0.41 -12.07 13.08
N GLU A 214 -0.27 -10.83 13.56
CA GLU A 214 -0.04 -10.53 14.97
C GLU A 214 -0.98 -9.42 15.50
N LYS A 215 -1.37 -9.57 16.76
CA LYS A 215 -2.04 -8.51 17.52
C LYS A 215 -0.96 -7.67 18.19
N TYR A 216 -1.02 -6.36 18.02
CA TYR A 216 -0.05 -5.44 18.58
C TYR A 216 -0.63 -4.65 19.76
N VAL A 217 0.26 -4.26 20.68
CA VAL A 217 -0.06 -3.36 21.79
C VAL A 217 0.09 -1.92 21.29
N ARG A 218 -0.94 -1.08 21.51
CA ARG A 218 -0.87 0.34 21.14
C ARG A 218 0.25 1.01 21.95
N GLY A 219 1.15 1.69 21.26
CA GLY A 219 2.30 2.38 21.83
C GLY A 219 3.59 1.56 21.93
N ASP A 220 3.53 0.24 21.73
CA ASP A 220 4.69 -0.68 21.77
C ASP A 220 5.53 -0.58 20.47
N VAL A 221 6.25 0.54 20.33
CA VAL A 221 7.01 0.84 19.10
C VAL A 221 8.31 0.05 19.02
N ASN A 222 8.82 -0.45 20.15
CA ASN A 222 10.02 -1.28 20.18
C ASN A 222 9.71 -2.78 19.98
N ASN A 223 8.42 -3.16 20.01
CA ASN A 223 7.90 -4.52 19.84
C ASN A 223 8.40 -5.51 20.90
N ASP A 224 8.49 -5.07 22.15
CA ASP A 224 8.84 -5.92 23.31
C ASP A 224 7.63 -6.54 24.01
N GLY A 225 6.41 -6.16 23.60
CA GLY A 225 5.15 -6.69 24.07
C GLY A 225 4.44 -5.81 25.11
N ASP A 226 5.08 -4.73 25.57
CA ASP A 226 4.52 -3.80 26.56
C ASP A 226 4.55 -2.36 26.02
N PHE A 227 3.65 -1.52 26.54
CA PHE A 227 3.72 -0.07 26.32
C PHE A 227 4.24 0.63 27.59
N ASP A 228 5.48 1.10 27.57
CA ASP A 228 6.14 1.74 28.70
C ASP A 228 7.10 2.91 28.31
N ILE A 229 7.98 3.32 29.23
CA ILE A 229 8.91 4.43 28.99
C ILE A 229 10.00 4.09 27.95
N ALA A 230 10.33 2.80 27.76
CA ALA A 230 11.28 2.34 26.76
C ALA A 230 10.78 2.62 25.34
N ASP A 231 9.47 2.56 25.10
CA ASP A 231 8.85 2.97 23.84
C ASP A 231 9.06 4.44 23.54
N LEU A 232 8.79 5.29 24.54
CA LEU A 232 8.96 6.74 24.40
C LEU A 232 10.43 7.10 24.10
N LEU A 233 11.37 6.43 24.75
CA LEU A 233 12.80 6.60 24.49
C LEU A 233 13.19 6.09 23.09
N THR A 234 12.60 4.98 22.63
CA THR A 234 12.83 4.41 21.30
C THR A 234 12.31 5.35 20.22
N ALA A 235 11.08 5.84 20.35
CA ALA A 235 10.47 6.84 19.48
C ALA A 235 11.33 8.11 19.40
N GLN A 236 11.73 8.68 20.53
CA GLN A 236 12.54 9.89 20.57
C GLN A 236 13.91 9.69 19.89
N LYS A 237 14.59 8.57 20.15
CA LYS A 237 15.89 8.26 19.53
C LYS A 237 15.78 8.06 18.02
N TRP A 238 14.70 7.42 17.56
CA TRP A 238 14.43 7.24 16.15
C TRP A 238 14.22 8.59 15.45
N MET A 239 13.43 9.49 16.02
CA MET A 239 13.14 10.82 15.43
C MET A 239 14.39 11.70 15.26
N ILE A 240 15.41 11.53 16.12
CA ILE A 240 16.69 12.26 15.99
C ILE A 240 17.73 11.53 15.12
N ASN A 241 17.30 10.52 14.34
CA ASN A 241 18.13 9.72 13.45
C ASN A 241 19.34 9.06 14.15
N SER A 242 19.12 8.53 15.36
CA SER A 242 20.13 7.71 16.03
C SER A 242 20.37 6.42 15.25
N VAL A 243 21.62 6.18 14.83
CA VAL A 243 22.01 5.08 13.90
C VAL A 243 21.68 3.68 14.43
N ASP A 244 21.53 3.55 15.76
CA ASP A 244 21.34 2.27 16.45
C ASP A 244 19.87 1.96 16.81
N VAL A 245 18.90 2.72 16.28
CA VAL A 245 17.48 2.57 16.66
C VAL A 245 16.58 2.31 15.46
N LEU A 246 15.80 1.24 15.56
CA LEU A 246 14.74 0.87 14.62
C LEU A 246 13.41 0.86 15.37
N LEU A 247 12.34 1.28 14.70
CA LEU A 247 10.98 1.04 15.17
C LEU A 247 10.59 -0.39 14.77
N GLY A 248 10.18 -1.20 15.73
CA GLY A 248 9.61 -2.53 15.47
C GLY A 248 8.30 -2.41 14.70
N ASN A 249 7.46 -1.46 15.11
CA ASN A 249 6.25 -1.08 14.39
C ASN A 249 5.93 0.41 14.65
N TRP A 250 5.96 1.25 13.63
CA TRP A 250 5.62 2.67 13.80
C TRP A 250 4.12 2.89 13.92
N GLU A 251 3.30 2.00 13.34
CA GLU A 251 1.84 2.18 13.23
C GLU A 251 1.14 2.14 14.57
N VAL A 252 1.73 1.47 15.56
CA VAL A 252 1.20 1.42 16.93
C VAL A 252 1.55 2.67 17.74
N GLY A 253 2.56 3.42 17.27
CA GLY A 253 2.97 4.70 17.81
C GLY A 253 2.23 5.88 17.21
N ASP A 254 1.55 5.71 16.07
CA ASP A 254 0.63 6.70 15.49
C ASP A 254 -0.61 6.84 16.40
N PHE A 255 -0.62 7.90 17.22
CA PHE A 255 -1.63 8.14 18.24
C PHE A 255 -2.70 9.13 17.78
N ASN A 256 -2.39 9.98 16.82
CA ASN A 256 -3.35 10.94 16.25
C ASN A 256 -4.08 10.39 15.01
N ASP A 257 -3.68 9.21 14.52
CA ASP A 257 -4.25 8.51 13.38
C ASP A 257 -4.17 9.32 12.07
N ASP A 258 -3.09 10.09 11.90
CA ASP A 258 -2.83 10.88 10.69
C ASP A 258 -1.99 10.15 9.62
N GLU A 259 -1.74 8.86 9.84
CA GLU A 259 -0.94 7.99 8.99
C GLU A 259 0.53 8.42 8.86
N SER A 260 0.99 9.22 9.81
CA SER A 260 2.40 9.60 10.02
C SER A 260 2.84 9.20 11.42
N PHE A 261 4.16 9.25 11.66
CA PHE A 261 4.70 9.08 13.00
C PHE A 261 5.70 10.19 13.28
N ASP A 262 5.27 11.17 14.09
CA ASP A 262 6.03 12.38 14.33
C ASP A 262 5.96 12.89 15.79
N VAL A 263 6.41 14.12 16.02
CA VAL A 263 6.48 14.70 17.36
C VAL A 263 5.11 14.84 18.03
N PHE A 264 4.02 14.96 17.27
CA PHE A 264 2.67 15.02 17.82
C PHE A 264 2.29 13.68 18.46
N ASP A 265 2.63 12.57 17.81
CA ASP A 265 2.46 11.23 18.39
C ASP A 265 3.28 11.04 19.66
N LEU A 266 4.54 11.48 19.66
CA LEU A 266 5.39 11.41 20.84
C LEU A 266 4.77 12.13 22.05
N ILE A 267 4.12 13.29 21.81
CA ILE A 267 3.41 14.04 22.85
C ILE A 267 2.20 13.23 23.37
N LEU A 268 1.45 12.59 22.49
CA LEU A 268 0.28 11.79 22.86
C LEU A 268 0.67 10.50 23.59
N MET A 269 1.71 9.79 23.12
CA MET A 269 2.30 8.63 23.80
C MET A 269 2.72 9.01 25.22
N ARG A 270 3.40 10.15 25.41
CA ARG A 270 3.80 10.63 26.73
C ARG A 270 2.60 10.87 27.65
N LYS A 271 1.51 11.46 27.15
CA LYS A 271 0.29 11.68 27.93
C LYS A 271 -0.34 10.35 28.35
N ALA A 272 -0.45 9.40 27.42
CA ALA A 272 -1.01 8.09 27.70
C ALA A 272 -0.21 7.30 28.75
N LEU A 273 1.12 7.41 28.77
CA LEU A 273 1.95 6.80 29.81
C LEU A 273 1.70 7.41 31.19
N ILE A 274 1.48 8.72 31.28
CA ILE A 274 1.17 9.40 32.53
C ILE A 274 -0.19 8.91 33.05
N GLU A 275 -1.22 8.88 32.19
CA GLU A 275 -2.56 8.40 32.54
C GLU A 275 -2.56 6.93 32.98
N LYS A 276 -1.73 6.06 32.36
CA LYS A 276 -1.58 4.65 32.76
C LYS A 276 -0.94 4.47 34.15
N SER A 277 -0.22 5.48 34.64
CA SER A 277 0.50 5.43 35.93
C SER A 277 -0.32 5.96 37.12
N GLU A 278 -1.50 6.52 36.86
CA GLU A 278 -2.47 7.00 37.87
C GLU A 278 -3.48 5.90 38.25
#